data_AF-A0A9D1GKG9-F1
#
_entry.id   AF-A0A9D1GKG9-F1
#
_cell.length_a   1.000
_cell.length_b   1.000
_cell.length_c   1.000
_cell.angle_alpha   90.00
_cell.angle_beta   90.00
_cell.angle_gamma   90.00
#
_symmetry.space_group_name_H-M   'P 1'
#
loop_
_entity.id
_entity.type
_entity.pdbx_description
1 polymer ?
#
loop_
_entity_poly.entity_id
_entity_poly.type
_entity_poly.pdbx_seq_one_letter_code
_entity_poly.pdbx_strand_id
1 'polypeptide(L)'
;MHTNHEKPEISYFFSGEFREYRNLFAAYCPPPMKMHKGMLLCRHGETKGWMYYLCRGQVKVYVSNYQGNERMVAILGEDSVVGLDCFLGEKTSLMNIECMTDCWIMPLQSSTMEALIRENPDFAVDLTRYYCKVMRQLCFDAENQSISSILIRLSSFRPVHNRFRSNVQ
;
A
#
# COMPACT_ATOMS: atom_id res chain seq x y z
N MET A 1 -4.13 0.15 -39.11
CA MET A 1 -3.36 0.73 -37.98
C MET A 1 -3.59 -0.15 -36.77
N HIS A 2 -2.67 -1.08 -36.48
CA HIS A 2 -2.69 -1.84 -35.23
C HIS A 2 -2.08 -0.93 -34.16
N THR A 3 -2.92 -0.42 -33.25
CA THR A 3 -2.43 0.20 -32.02
C THR A 3 -1.73 -0.90 -31.22
N ASN A 4 -0.41 -0.84 -31.15
CA ASN A 4 0.37 -1.55 -30.15
C ASN A 4 -0.10 -1.03 -28.78
N HIS A 5 -1.11 -1.67 -28.20
CA HIS A 5 -1.43 -1.45 -26.79
C HIS A 5 -0.31 -2.12 -26.00
N GLU A 6 0.73 -1.36 -25.67
CA GLU A 6 1.62 -1.71 -24.56
C GLU A 6 0.73 -2.01 -23.35
N LYS A 7 0.77 -3.26 -22.87
CA LYS A 7 0.04 -3.63 -21.68
C LYS A 7 0.57 -2.76 -20.53
N PRO A 8 -0.29 -2.02 -19.82
CA PRO A 8 0.17 -1.24 -18.69
C PRO A 8 0.75 -2.18 -17.62
N GLU A 9 1.97 -1.91 -17.18
CA GLU A 9 2.60 -2.61 -16.07
C GLU A 9 1.95 -2.16 -14.76
N ILE A 10 0.88 -2.85 -14.36
CA ILE A 10 0.13 -2.57 -13.14
C ILE A 10 0.51 -3.61 -12.08
N SER A 11 1.03 -3.13 -10.95
CA SER A 11 1.30 -3.97 -9.78
C SER A 11 0.23 -3.73 -8.71
N TYR A 12 -0.13 -4.80 -8.01
CA TYR A 12 -0.96 -4.77 -6.80
C TYR A 12 -0.16 -5.13 -5.56
N PHE A 13 1.14 -5.42 -5.72
CA PHE A 13 2.06 -5.71 -4.64
C PHE A 13 3.15 -4.64 -4.63
N PHE A 14 3.22 -3.88 -3.54
CA PHE A 14 4.25 -2.86 -3.35
C PHE A 14 5.12 -3.23 -2.15
N SER A 15 6.43 -3.18 -2.34
CA SER A 15 7.42 -3.43 -1.29
C SER A 15 8.73 -2.78 -1.70
N GLY A 16 9.47 -2.21 -0.76
CA GLY A 16 10.74 -1.56 -1.05
C GLY A 16 10.65 -0.09 -1.44
N GLU A 17 9.44 0.45 -1.66
CA GLU A 17 9.24 1.81 -2.21
C GLU A 17 9.89 2.89 -1.34
N PHE A 18 10.01 2.67 -0.02
CA PHE A 18 10.61 3.61 0.92
C PHE A 18 11.78 3.01 1.70
N ARG A 19 12.52 2.08 1.10
CA ARG A 19 13.67 1.42 1.75
C ARG A 19 14.79 2.41 2.10
N GLU A 20 15.09 3.33 1.19
CA GLU A 20 16.16 4.32 1.37
C GLU A 20 15.87 5.27 2.54
N TYR A 21 14.59 5.45 2.86
CA TYR A 21 14.11 6.31 3.94
C TYR A 21 13.93 5.59 5.28
N ARG A 22 14.37 4.33 5.43
CA ARG A 22 14.20 3.58 6.68
C ARG A 22 14.79 4.31 7.89
N ASN A 23 15.99 4.88 7.74
CA ASN A 23 16.65 5.65 8.80
C ASN A 23 15.88 6.94 9.13
N LEU A 24 15.27 7.54 8.11
CA LEU A 24 14.45 8.72 8.25
C LEU A 24 13.20 8.39 9.10
N PHE A 25 12.47 7.32 8.80
CA PHE A 25 11.35 6.90 9.65
C PHE A 25 11.78 6.54 11.07
N ALA A 26 12.92 5.86 11.24
CA ALA A 26 13.43 5.51 12.56
C ALA A 26 13.82 6.72 13.43
N ALA A 27 14.13 7.87 12.83
CA ALA A 27 14.48 9.08 13.55
C ALA A 27 13.26 9.86 14.07
N TYR A 28 12.11 9.79 13.38
CA TYR A 28 10.91 10.60 13.70
C TYR A 28 9.78 9.78 14.32
N CYS A 29 9.76 8.47 14.09
CA CYS A 29 8.71 7.60 14.58
C CYS A 29 9.13 6.92 15.90
N PRO A 30 8.17 6.54 16.76
CA PRO A 30 8.44 5.65 17.87
C PRO A 30 9.03 4.31 17.40
N PRO A 31 9.69 3.56 18.31
CA PRO A 31 10.24 2.25 18.00
C PRO A 31 9.21 1.29 17.39
N PRO A 32 9.63 0.35 16.52
CA PRO A 32 8.73 -0.59 15.88
C PRO A 32 7.92 -1.41 16.89
N MET A 33 6.60 -1.42 16.73
CA MET A 33 5.67 -2.25 17.51
C MET A 33 5.26 -3.49 16.72
N LYS A 34 5.09 -4.61 17.43
CA LYS A 34 4.60 -5.85 16.84
C LYS A 34 3.07 -5.81 16.74
N MET A 35 2.56 -6.16 15.57
CA MET A 35 1.15 -6.40 15.30
C MET A 35 0.99 -7.85 14.86
N HIS A 36 -0.01 -8.53 15.41
CA HIS A 36 -0.25 -9.94 15.08
C HIS A 36 -1.04 -10.07 13.78
N LYS A 37 -0.84 -11.19 13.10
CA LYS A 37 -1.68 -11.58 11.96
C LYS A 37 -3.17 -11.44 12.29
N GLY A 38 -3.94 -10.84 11.38
CA GLY A 38 -5.37 -10.57 11.52
C GLY A 38 -5.73 -9.27 12.24
N MET A 39 -4.76 -8.56 12.83
CA MET A 39 -5.02 -7.24 13.41
C MET A 39 -5.25 -6.18 12.33
N LEU A 40 -6.19 -5.27 12.61
CA LEU A 40 -6.47 -4.10 11.78
C LEU A 40 -5.59 -2.93 12.21
N LEU A 41 -4.79 -2.40 11.29
CA LEU A 41 -4.03 -1.16 11.48
C LEU A 41 -4.90 0.07 11.19
N CYS A 42 -5.84 -0.09 10.26
CA CYS A 42 -6.74 0.94 9.81
C CYS A 42 -8.13 0.34 9.56
N ARG A 43 -9.16 1.08 9.94
CA ARG A 43 -10.55 0.71 9.76
C ARG A 43 -11.30 1.81 9.04
N HIS A 44 -12.04 1.41 8.00
CA HIS A 44 -12.86 2.29 7.19
C HIS A 44 -13.80 3.13 8.06
N GLY A 45 -13.81 4.44 7.85
CA GLY A 45 -14.68 5.38 8.54
C GLY A 45 -14.29 5.70 9.99
N GLU A 46 -13.27 5.03 10.56
CA GLU A 46 -12.87 5.21 11.96
C GLU A 46 -11.46 5.80 12.09
N THR A 47 -10.48 5.27 11.36
CA THR A 47 -9.09 5.72 11.48
C THR A 47 -8.90 7.08 10.83
N LYS A 48 -8.21 8.01 11.53
CA LYS A 48 -7.96 9.38 11.08
C LYS A 48 -6.56 9.82 11.48
N GLY A 49 -5.82 10.41 10.54
CA GLY A 49 -4.49 10.98 10.75
C GLY A 49 -3.36 9.99 11.05
N TRP A 50 -3.64 8.69 11.18
CA TRP A 50 -2.64 7.65 11.47
C TRP A 50 -2.17 6.95 10.21
N MET A 51 -0.84 6.85 10.10
CA MET A 51 -0.12 6.08 9.08
C MET A 51 0.86 5.16 9.77
N TYR A 52 1.39 4.20 9.03
CA TYR A 52 2.41 3.29 9.56
C TYR A 52 3.47 2.97 8.51
N TYR A 53 4.74 2.99 8.91
CA TYR A 53 5.83 2.44 8.12
C TYR A 53 5.99 0.95 8.44
N LEU A 54 5.97 0.10 7.41
CA LEU A 54 6.04 -1.36 7.54
C LEU A 54 7.50 -1.82 7.51
N CYS A 55 8.09 -2.05 8.69
CA CYS A 55 9.46 -2.55 8.81
C CYS A 55 9.58 -4.02 8.38
N ARG A 56 8.57 -4.84 8.69
CA ARG A 56 8.57 -6.28 8.42
C ARG A 56 7.15 -6.81 8.26
N GLY A 57 6.96 -7.79 7.39
CA GLY A 57 5.70 -8.51 7.21
C GLY A 57 4.90 -8.01 6.02
N GLN A 58 3.62 -8.39 5.95
CA GLN A 58 2.72 -8.07 4.85
C GLN A 58 1.35 -7.66 5.36
N VAL A 59 0.75 -6.66 4.74
CA VAL A 59 -0.62 -6.22 4.99
C VAL A 59 -1.44 -6.26 3.70
N LYS A 60 -2.74 -6.51 3.83
CA LYS A 60 -3.71 -6.27 2.75
C LYS A 60 -4.39 -4.94 2.98
N VAL A 61 -4.57 -4.19 1.89
CA VAL A 61 -5.36 -2.97 1.83
C VAL A 61 -6.59 -3.27 1.00
N TYR A 62 -7.77 -3.01 1.55
CA TYR A 62 -9.04 -3.29 0.89
C TYR A 62 -10.10 -2.26 1.26
N VAL A 63 -11.08 -2.09 0.39
CA VAL A 63 -12.28 -1.28 0.65
C VAL A 63 -13.47 -2.21 0.82
N SER A 64 -14.35 -1.89 1.76
CA SER A 64 -15.58 -2.64 1.99
C SER A 64 -16.77 -1.77 1.62
N ASN A 65 -17.77 -2.33 0.95
CA ASN A 65 -19.04 -1.64 0.71
C ASN A 65 -20.06 -1.95 1.82
N TYR A 66 -21.18 -1.21 1.85
CA TYR A 66 -22.26 -1.41 2.83
C TYR A 66 -22.90 -2.80 2.82
N GLN A 67 -22.69 -3.59 1.75
CA GLN A 67 -23.18 -4.96 1.63
C GLN A 67 -22.17 -6.00 2.18
N GLY A 68 -21.04 -5.55 2.73
CA GLY A 68 -19.98 -6.42 3.25
C GLY A 68 -19.06 -6.99 2.18
N ASN A 69 -19.20 -6.58 0.91
CA ASN A 69 -18.28 -7.01 -0.14
C ASN A 69 -16.93 -6.32 0.05
N GLU A 70 -15.89 -7.13 0.26
CA GLU A 70 -14.51 -6.67 0.31
C GLU A 70 -13.90 -6.63 -1.08
N ARG A 71 -13.16 -5.56 -1.34
CA ARG A 71 -12.37 -5.42 -2.55
C ARG A 71 -10.94 -5.08 -2.22
N MET A 72 -10.05 -5.99 -2.62
CA MET A 72 -8.61 -5.77 -2.56
C MET A 72 -8.20 -4.57 -3.41
N VAL A 73 -7.43 -3.68 -2.81
CA VAL A 73 -6.76 -2.54 -3.45
C VAL A 73 -5.29 -2.91 -3.69
N ALA A 74 -4.59 -3.38 -2.67
CA ALA A 74 -3.18 -3.74 -2.78
C ALA A 74 -2.74 -4.67 -1.65
N ILE A 75 -1.59 -5.30 -1.81
CA ILE A 75 -0.82 -5.92 -0.73
C ILE A 75 0.46 -5.10 -0.58
N LEU A 76 0.77 -4.70 0.65
CA LEU A 76 1.96 -3.91 0.97
C LEU A 76 2.91 -4.78 1.80
N GLY A 77 4.17 -4.84 1.38
CA GLY A 77 5.26 -5.55 2.05
C GLY A 77 6.23 -4.59 2.73
N GLU A 78 7.37 -5.13 3.16
CA GLU A 78 8.42 -4.39 3.87
C GLU A 78 8.84 -3.13 3.11
N ASP A 79 9.26 -2.12 3.88
CA ASP A 79 9.67 -0.80 3.41
C ASP A 79 8.57 -0.04 2.65
N SER A 80 7.32 -0.22 3.06
CA SER A 80 6.17 0.52 2.52
C SER A 80 5.53 1.39 3.60
N VAL A 81 4.81 2.45 3.19
CA VAL A 81 3.95 3.24 4.07
C VAL A 81 2.49 2.88 3.81
N VAL A 82 1.75 2.65 4.89
CA VAL A 82 0.33 2.27 4.86
C VAL A 82 -0.52 3.35 5.54
N GLY A 83 -1.80 3.44 5.20
CA GLY A 83 -2.70 4.46 5.74
C GLY A 83 -2.52 5.85 5.13
N LEU A 84 -1.87 5.93 3.97
CA LEU A 84 -1.53 7.20 3.31
C LEU A 84 -2.73 8.08 2.96
N ASP A 85 -3.95 7.53 2.86
CA ASP A 85 -5.16 8.34 2.69
C ASP A 85 -5.49 9.19 3.94
N CYS A 86 -5.05 8.75 5.12
CA CYS A 86 -5.13 9.54 6.35
C CYS A 86 -4.19 10.75 6.36
N PHE A 87 -3.33 10.92 5.35
CA PHE A 87 -2.53 12.13 5.20
C PHE A 87 -3.39 13.39 4.97
N LEU A 88 -4.64 13.21 4.55
CA LEU A 88 -5.64 14.29 4.49
C LEU A 88 -6.11 14.79 5.87
N GLY A 89 -5.48 14.34 6.96
CA GLY A 89 -5.55 14.89 8.31
C GLY A 89 -6.91 14.73 8.98
N GLU A 90 -7.89 15.49 8.52
CA GLU A 90 -9.22 15.54 9.11
C GLU A 90 -10.18 14.47 8.63
N LYS A 91 -9.90 13.85 7.49
CA LYS A 91 -10.74 12.83 6.88
C LYS A 91 -10.46 11.46 7.47
N THR A 92 -11.53 10.69 7.67
CA THR A 92 -11.41 9.27 8.03
C THR A 92 -10.99 8.45 6.82
N SER A 93 -10.27 7.36 7.06
CA SER A 93 -9.81 6.48 6.00
C SER A 93 -10.98 5.84 5.27
N LEU A 94 -10.83 5.70 3.95
CA LEU A 94 -11.75 4.92 3.13
C LEU A 94 -11.34 3.44 3.07
N MET A 95 -10.22 3.06 3.66
CA MET A 95 -9.60 1.75 3.52
C MET A 95 -9.56 0.99 4.85
N ASN A 96 -9.64 -0.33 4.74
CA ASN A 96 -9.24 -1.25 5.78
C ASN A 96 -7.82 -1.75 5.50
N ILE A 97 -7.01 -1.87 6.54
CA ILE A 97 -5.64 -2.38 6.46
C ILE A 97 -5.46 -3.46 7.50
N GLU A 98 -5.24 -4.68 7.06
CA GLU A 98 -5.16 -5.86 7.92
C GLU A 98 -3.82 -6.58 7.75
N CYS A 99 -3.21 -6.97 8.87
CA CYS A 99 -1.98 -7.75 8.90
C CYS A 99 -2.20 -9.17 8.34
N MET A 100 -1.55 -9.50 7.22
CA MET A 100 -1.58 -10.86 6.64
C MET A 100 -0.58 -11.80 7.33
N THR A 101 0.46 -11.24 7.93
CA THR A 101 1.47 -11.91 8.75
C THR A 101 1.60 -11.20 10.09
N ASP A 102 2.44 -11.70 11.00
CA ASP A 102 2.99 -10.83 12.04
C ASP A 102 3.75 -9.68 11.37
N CYS A 103 3.49 -8.46 11.82
CA CYS A 103 4.04 -7.23 11.27
C CYS A 103 4.82 -6.46 12.33
N TRP A 104 5.91 -5.82 11.92
CA TRP A 104 6.58 -4.78 12.71
C TRP A 104 6.38 -3.45 12.02
N ILE A 105 5.78 -2.51 12.75
CA ILE A 105 5.37 -1.22 12.19
C ILE A 105 5.83 -0.07 13.06
N MET A 106 6.16 1.05 12.45
CA MET A 106 6.39 2.32 13.15
C MET A 106 5.17 3.24 12.91
N PRO A 107 4.41 3.62 13.95
CA PRO A 107 3.28 4.52 13.80
C PRO A 107 3.74 5.95 13.59
N LEU A 108 3.04 6.71 12.74
CA LEU A 108 3.28 8.13 12.54
C LEU A 108 1.97 8.88 12.27
N GLN A 109 1.91 10.13 12.70
CA GLN A 109 0.78 11.02 12.43
C GLN A 109 1.02 11.83 11.15
N SER A 110 -0.05 12.44 10.62
CA SER A 110 0.04 13.36 9.47
C SER A 110 1.06 14.48 9.69
N SER A 111 1.12 15.05 10.89
CA SER A 111 2.11 16.07 11.27
C SER A 111 3.56 15.56 11.18
N THR A 112 3.82 14.32 11.59
CA THR A 112 5.13 13.69 11.45
C THR A 112 5.50 13.50 9.99
N MET A 113 4.56 13.04 9.16
CA MET A 113 4.77 12.91 7.71
C MET A 113 5.06 14.26 7.06
N GLU A 114 4.36 15.34 7.45
CA GLU A 114 4.66 16.69 6.97
C GLU A 114 6.07 17.13 7.34
N ALA A 115 6.53 16.87 8.57
CA ALA A 115 7.89 17.19 8.99
C ALA A 115 8.92 16.43 8.15
N LEU A 116 8.70 15.13 7.92
CA LEU A 116 9.56 14.30 7.06
C LEU A 116 9.69 14.86 5.64
N ILE A 117 8.56 15.28 5.06
CA ILE A 117 8.51 15.87 3.70
C ILE A 117 9.26 17.21 3.65
N ARG A 118 9.10 18.06 4.68
CA ARG A 118 9.74 19.38 4.72
C ARG A 118 11.26 19.28 4.89
N GLU A 119 11.72 18.31 5.67
CA GLU A 119 13.14 18.12 5.96
C GLU A 119 13.86 17.29 4.90
N ASN A 120 13.13 16.50 4.10
CA ASN A 120 13.70 15.69 3.02
C ASN A 120 12.92 15.87 1.70
N PRO A 121 13.33 16.82 0.84
CA PRO A 121 12.67 17.05 -0.45
C PRO A 121 12.70 15.86 -1.41
N ASP A 122 13.75 15.03 -1.37
CA ASP A 122 13.83 13.83 -2.22
C ASP A 122 12.75 12.82 -1.83
N PHE A 123 12.50 12.66 -0.53
CA PHE A 123 11.38 11.85 -0.03
C PHE A 123 10.02 12.36 -0.55
N ALA A 124 9.83 13.68 -0.65
CA ALA A 124 8.61 14.26 -1.20
C ALA A 124 8.40 13.86 -2.68
N VAL A 125 9.49 13.88 -3.47
CA VAL A 125 9.47 13.47 -4.87
C VAL A 125 9.13 11.99 -5.00
N ASP A 126 9.76 11.13 -4.21
CA ASP A 126 9.51 9.68 -4.26
C ASP A 126 8.13 9.29 -3.75
N LEU A 127 7.63 9.95 -2.70
CA LEU A 127 6.25 9.81 -2.27
C LEU A 127 5.28 10.20 -3.39
N THR A 128 5.55 11.29 -4.12
CA THR A 128 4.74 11.71 -5.26
C THR A 128 4.75 10.68 -6.39
N ARG A 129 5.94 10.15 -6.73
CA ARG A 129 6.08 9.06 -7.72
C ARG A 129 5.29 7.81 -7.31
N TYR A 130 5.33 7.45 -6.03
CA TYR A 130 4.54 6.36 -5.48
C TYR A 130 3.04 6.60 -5.66
N TYR A 131 2.53 7.79 -5.31
CA TYR A 131 1.13 8.14 -5.56
C TYR A 131 0.75 8.11 -7.05
N CYS A 132 1.65 8.50 -7.96
CA CYS A 132 1.42 8.33 -9.40
C CYS A 132 1.27 6.85 -9.80
N LYS A 133 2.07 5.94 -9.23
CA LYS A 133 1.91 4.48 -9.46
C LYS A 133 0.54 4.00 -8.98
N VAL A 134 0.15 4.39 -7.75
CA VAL A 134 -1.17 4.02 -7.18
C VAL A 134 -2.31 4.61 -8.01
N MET A 135 -2.22 5.87 -8.44
CA MET A 135 -3.24 6.50 -9.29
C MET A 135 -3.41 5.76 -10.62
N ARG A 136 -2.31 5.39 -11.29
CA ARG A 136 -2.35 4.60 -12.52
C ARG A 136 -3.02 3.24 -12.30
N GLN A 137 -2.71 2.57 -11.20
CA GLN A 137 -3.37 1.32 -10.80
C GLN A 137 -4.88 1.52 -10.62
N LEU A 138 -5.30 2.55 -9.87
CA LEU A 138 -6.72 2.82 -9.62
C LEU A 138 -7.48 3.20 -10.90
N CYS A 139 -6.85 3.95 -11.82
CA CYS A 139 -7.43 4.25 -13.12
C CYS A 139 -7.60 2.97 -13.97
N PHE A 140 -6.60 2.09 -14.00
CA PHE A 140 -6.70 0.80 -14.68
C PHE A 140 -7.78 -0.08 -14.06
N ASP A 141 -7.91 -0.08 -12.74
CA ASP A 141 -8.99 -0.75 -12.05
C ASP A 141 -10.36 -0.17 -12.43
N ALA A 142 -10.50 1.15 -12.55
CA ALA A 142 -11.75 1.81 -12.91
C ALA A 142 -12.18 1.49 -14.35
N GLU A 143 -11.23 1.42 -15.29
CA GLU A 143 -11.46 0.97 -16.66
C GLU A 143 -11.95 -0.49 -16.68
N ASN A 144 -11.24 -1.39 -16.02
CA ASN A 144 -11.61 -2.82 -15.95
C ASN A 144 -12.87 -3.08 -15.11
N GLN A 145 -13.34 -2.12 -14.32
CA GLN A 145 -14.66 -2.17 -13.69
C GLN A 145 -15.77 -1.77 -14.63
N SER A 146 -15.50 -0.79 -15.50
CA SER A 146 -16.43 -0.31 -16.51
C SER A 146 -16.58 -1.34 -17.64
N ILE A 147 -15.55 -2.15 -17.88
CA ILE A 147 -15.52 -3.26 -18.83
C ILE A 147 -15.73 -4.58 -18.05
N SER A 148 -16.98 -4.96 -17.78
CA SER A 148 -17.29 -6.12 -16.96
C SER A 148 -16.73 -7.45 -17.51
N SER A 149 -15.82 -8.11 -16.78
CA SER A 149 -15.88 -9.57 -16.54
C SER A 149 -15.00 -9.98 -15.34
N ILE A 150 -15.58 -10.74 -14.43
CA ILE A 150 -14.98 -11.30 -13.20
C ILE A 150 -13.67 -12.07 -13.48
N LEU A 151 -13.49 -12.55 -14.72
CA LEU A 151 -12.35 -13.33 -15.18
C LEU A 151 -11.04 -12.52 -15.30
N ILE A 152 -11.10 -11.22 -15.63
CA ILE A 152 -9.88 -10.39 -15.73
C ILE A 152 -9.26 -10.17 -14.35
N ARG A 153 -10.09 -10.00 -13.31
CA ARG A 153 -9.63 -9.77 -11.94
C ARG A 153 -8.77 -10.93 -11.42
N LEU A 154 -9.15 -12.17 -11.71
CA LEU A 154 -8.37 -13.35 -11.33
C LEU A 154 -7.05 -13.48 -12.11
N SER A 155 -6.99 -12.97 -13.35
CA SER A 155 -5.76 -13.02 -14.16
C SER A 155 -4.68 -12.02 -13.74
N SER A 156 -5.08 -10.86 -13.19
CA SER A 156 -4.16 -9.83 -12.68
C SER A 156 -3.57 -10.18 -11.31
N PHE A 157 -4.24 -11.04 -10.54
CA PHE A 157 -3.73 -11.61 -9.29
C PHE A 157 -2.97 -12.92 -9.57
N ARG A 158 -1.83 -12.84 -10.26
CA ARG A 158 -0.91 -13.99 -10.32
C ARG A 158 -0.06 -14.03 -9.04
N PRO A 159 -0.06 -15.12 -8.26
CA PRO A 159 0.75 -15.20 -7.04
C PRO A 159 2.23 -15.11 -7.36
N VAL A 160 2.94 -14.27 -6.60
CA VAL A 160 4.40 -14.25 -6.47
C VAL A 160 4.84 -15.52 -5.75
N HIS A 161 4.74 -16.68 -6.40
CA HIS A 161 5.20 -17.97 -5.84
C HIS A 161 6.15 -18.72 -6.77
N ASN A 162 6.75 -18.06 -7.77
CA ASN A 162 7.65 -18.74 -8.70
C ASN A 162 8.97 -18.00 -8.95
N ARG A 163 9.65 -17.60 -7.87
CA ARG A 163 11.06 -17.17 -7.92
C ARG A 163 11.90 -17.70 -6.76
N PHE A 164 11.62 -18.93 -6.32
CA PHE A 164 12.44 -19.69 -5.35
C PHE A 164 12.56 -21.18 -5.74
N ARG A 165 12.71 -21.51 -7.03
CA ARG A 165 13.13 -22.85 -7.49
C ARG A 165 13.87 -22.77 -8.82
N SER A 166 15.09 -22.24 -8.79
CA SER A 166 16.11 -22.49 -9.82
C SER A 166 17.45 -21.96 -9.31
N ASN A 167 18.07 -22.71 -8.40
CA ASN A 167 19.52 -22.77 -8.14
C ASN A 167 19.80 -23.75 -6.98
N VAL A 168 19.32 -24.99 -7.12
CA VAL A 168 19.93 -26.20 -6.53
C VAL A 168 19.54 -27.37 -7.43
N GLN A 169 20.32 -27.57 -8.50
CA GLN A 169 20.83 -28.86 -8.98
C GLN A 169 21.73 -28.62 -10.18
#